data_AF-A0AA38SJD3-F1
#
_entry.id   AF-A0AA38SJD3-F1
#
_cell.length_a   1.000
_cell.length_b   1.000
_cell.length_c   1.000
_cell.angle_alpha   90.00
_cell.angle_beta   90.00
_cell.angle_gamma   90.00
#
_symmetry.space_group_name_H-M   'P 1'
#
loop_
_entity.id
_entity.type
_entity.pdbx_description
1 polymer ?
#
loop_
_entity_poly.entity_id
_entity_poly.type
_entity_poly.pdbx_seq_one_letter_code
_entity_poly.pdbx_strand_id
1 'polypeptide(L)'
;MDITDIKPQLEDLGASIDNLEAALRPLIDDVGSVASKLPLLDKAKLNVMTCYAIESLLFSALRLNGVDAKEHPIFAELTRVKQYFAKIQKIENPPAERDSTVDTRAAIRFIRSDLSDNKEVKDKLTEQLIKEGAKAALQASKAQKKRPAEDEVSSPGEATTDNEAKKLKRTKSRSRSKR
;
A
#
# COMPACT_ATOMS: atom_id res chain seq x y z
N MET A 1 21.55 -49.61 -13.50
CA MET A 1 21.05 -48.34 -12.94
C MET A 1 22.27 -47.64 -12.42
N ASP A 2 22.88 -46.78 -13.26
CA ASP A 2 24.07 -46.04 -12.85
C ASP A 2 23.74 -45.25 -11.59
N ILE A 3 24.52 -45.51 -10.54
CA ILE A 3 24.45 -44.75 -9.30
C ILE A 3 25.03 -43.39 -9.67
N THR A 4 24.15 -42.41 -9.90
CA THR A 4 24.54 -41.02 -10.16
C THR A 4 25.55 -40.62 -9.08
N ASP A 5 26.75 -40.21 -9.50
CA ASP A 5 27.77 -39.76 -8.55
C ASP A 5 27.23 -38.54 -7.78
N ILE A 6 26.97 -38.73 -6.50
CA ILE A 6 26.38 -37.71 -5.61
C ILE A 6 27.44 -36.78 -5.02
N LYS A 7 28.73 -37.12 -5.19
CA LYS A 7 29.86 -36.30 -4.70
C LYS A 7 29.77 -34.83 -5.11
N PRO A 8 29.52 -34.45 -6.38
CA PRO A 8 29.40 -33.04 -6.75
C PRO A 8 28.28 -32.32 -5.99
N GLN A 9 27.13 -32.98 -5.79
CA GLN A 9 25.99 -32.39 -5.07
C GLN A 9 26.30 -32.21 -3.58
N LEU A 10 27.13 -33.08 -3.00
CA LEU A 10 27.59 -32.97 -1.62
C LEU A 10 28.62 -31.83 -1.46
N GLU A 11 29.55 -31.69 -2.42
CA GLU A 11 30.49 -30.57 -2.47
C GLU A 11 29.75 -29.23 -2.61
N ASP A 12 28.77 -29.16 -3.52
CA ASP A 12 27.91 -27.98 -3.70
C ASP A 12 27.12 -27.63 -2.43
N LEU A 13 26.58 -28.66 -1.75
CA LEU A 13 25.86 -28.48 -0.48
C LEU A 13 26.80 -27.95 0.62
N GLY A 14 28.01 -28.49 0.73
CA GLY A 14 29.03 -28.03 1.67
C GLY A 14 29.38 -26.55 1.44
N ALA A 15 29.71 -26.20 0.20
CA ALA A 15 30.01 -24.82 -0.18
C ALA A 15 28.81 -23.87 0.09
N SER A 16 27.58 -24.33 -0.15
CA SER A 16 26.38 -23.55 0.13
C SER A 16 26.18 -23.30 1.63
N ILE A 17 26.48 -24.28 2.48
CA ILE A 17 26.41 -24.15 3.94
C ILE A 17 27.49 -23.19 4.44
N ASP A 18 28.73 -23.30 3.96
CA ASP A 18 29.82 -22.41 4.35
C ASP A 18 29.52 -20.94 4.00
N ASN A 19 29.00 -20.71 2.79
CA ASN A 19 28.57 -19.38 2.34
C ASN A 19 27.43 -18.83 3.21
N LEU A 20 26.48 -19.68 3.57
CA LEU A 20 25.35 -19.30 4.42
C LEU A 20 25.81 -18.98 5.85
N GLU A 21 26.72 -19.76 6.42
CA GLU A 21 27.30 -19.50 7.73
C GLU A 21 28.02 -18.15 7.74
N ALA A 22 28.85 -17.87 6.74
CA ALA A 22 29.54 -16.59 6.59
C ALA A 22 28.55 -15.41 6.50
N ALA A 23 27.45 -15.57 5.76
CA ALA A 23 26.41 -14.55 5.61
C ALA A 23 25.59 -14.33 6.89
N LEU A 24 25.33 -15.39 7.67
CA LEU A 24 24.52 -15.32 8.89
C LEU A 24 25.34 -14.93 10.13
N ARG A 25 26.66 -15.09 10.11
CA ARG A 25 27.54 -14.79 11.25
C ARG A 25 27.35 -13.40 11.86
N PRO A 26 27.25 -12.31 11.08
CA PRO A 26 27.01 -10.97 11.64
C PRO A 26 25.62 -10.81 12.30
N LEU A 27 24.69 -11.70 11.96
CA LEU A 27 23.31 -11.65 12.40
C LEU A 27 23.09 -12.53 13.63
N ILE A 28 23.69 -13.72 13.70
CA ILE A 28 23.51 -14.70 14.79
C ILE A 28 23.94 -14.15 16.15
N ASP A 29 25.01 -13.35 16.20
CA ASP A 29 25.57 -12.88 17.47
C ASP A 29 24.72 -11.78 18.13
N ASP A 30 23.99 -10.96 17.35
CA ASP A 30 23.27 -9.80 17.88
C ASP A 30 22.08 -9.30 17.02
N VAL A 31 21.16 -10.21 16.65
CA VAL A 31 19.93 -9.86 15.91
C VAL A 31 19.18 -8.71 16.60
N GLY A 32 19.12 -8.71 17.93
CA GLY A 32 18.35 -7.76 18.72
C GLY A 32 18.85 -6.31 18.59
N SER A 33 20.16 -6.10 18.71
CA SER A 33 20.79 -4.79 18.52
C SER A 33 20.68 -4.30 17.09
N VAL A 34 20.91 -5.18 16.10
CA VAL A 34 20.77 -4.83 14.69
C VAL A 34 19.32 -4.41 14.40
N ALA A 35 18.35 -5.21 14.86
CA ALA A 35 16.93 -4.92 14.72
C ALA A 35 16.49 -3.62 15.43
N SER A 36 17.13 -3.24 16.53
CA SER A 36 16.79 -2.03 17.29
C SER A 36 17.16 -0.73 16.56
N LYS A 37 18.16 -0.79 15.67
CA LYS A 37 18.69 0.36 14.91
C LYS A 37 17.92 0.62 13.61
N LEU A 38 17.07 -0.32 13.21
CA LEU A 38 16.35 -0.25 11.93
C LEU A 38 15.00 0.45 12.06
N PRO A 39 14.55 1.16 11.01
CA PRO A 39 13.17 1.61 10.88
C PRO A 39 12.18 0.44 11.00
N LEU A 40 10.94 0.73 11.39
CA LEU A 40 9.93 -0.29 11.69
C LEU A 40 9.73 -1.32 10.58
N LEU A 41 9.69 -0.87 9.32
CA LEU A 41 9.51 -1.76 8.17
C LEU A 41 10.71 -2.69 7.95
N ASP A 42 11.93 -2.14 8.02
CA ASP A 42 13.15 -2.91 7.83
C ASP A 42 13.40 -3.86 8.98
N LYS A 43 13.03 -3.46 10.20
CA LYS A 43 13.00 -4.34 11.37
C LYS A 43 12.06 -5.53 11.16
N ALA A 44 10.88 -5.31 10.58
CA ALA A 44 9.95 -6.39 10.27
C ALA A 44 10.51 -7.33 9.19
N LYS A 45 11.10 -6.78 8.12
CA LYS A 45 11.78 -7.54 7.06
C LYS A 45 12.89 -8.40 7.63
N LEU A 46 13.77 -7.82 8.45
CA LEU A 46 14.89 -8.54 9.08
C LEU A 46 14.38 -9.74 9.88
N ASN A 47 13.44 -9.54 10.80
CA ASN A 47 12.94 -10.62 11.65
C ASN A 47 12.24 -11.74 10.85
N VAL A 48 11.45 -11.40 9.82
CA VAL A 48 10.78 -12.39 8.97
C VAL A 48 11.78 -13.17 8.12
N MET A 49 12.81 -12.50 7.58
CA MET A 49 13.89 -13.16 6.83
C MET A 49 14.74 -14.09 7.72
N THR A 50 15.03 -13.67 8.96
CA THR A 50 15.73 -14.53 9.94
C THR A 50 14.91 -15.77 10.26
N CYS A 51 13.61 -15.61 10.52
CA CYS A 51 12.70 -16.73 10.78
C CYS A 51 12.66 -17.69 9.58
N TYR A 52 12.54 -17.14 8.36
CA TYR A 52 12.57 -17.91 7.12
C TYR A 52 13.86 -18.72 6.95
N ALA A 53 15.03 -18.11 7.24
CA ALA A 53 16.32 -18.77 7.14
C ALA A 53 16.42 -19.97 8.10
N ILE A 54 16.00 -19.79 9.35
CA ILE A 54 16.00 -20.85 10.38
C ILE A 54 15.06 -21.99 9.99
N GLU A 55 13.83 -21.67 9.58
CA GLU A 55 12.85 -22.69 9.18
C GLU A 55 13.28 -23.44 7.91
N SER A 56 13.91 -22.75 6.95
CA SER A 56 14.45 -23.36 5.73
C SER A 56 15.63 -24.30 6.02
N LEU A 57 16.48 -23.94 6.97
CA LEU A 57 17.56 -24.80 7.46
C LEU A 57 17.00 -26.05 8.15
N LEU A 58 16.01 -25.89 9.03
CA LEU A 58 15.35 -27.01 9.69
C LEU A 58 14.65 -27.93 8.68
N PHE A 59 13.96 -27.36 7.69
CA PHE A 59 13.36 -28.11 6.58
C PHE A 59 14.41 -28.93 5.82
N SER A 60 15.56 -28.32 5.51
CA SER A 60 16.66 -29.00 4.81
C SER A 60 17.27 -30.12 5.66
N ALA A 61 17.49 -29.88 6.96
CA ALA A 61 17.97 -30.88 7.89
C ALA A 61 17.02 -32.08 8.00
N LEU A 62 15.71 -31.85 8.08
CA LEU A 62 14.71 -32.93 8.11
C LEU A 62 14.77 -33.80 6.84
N ARG A 63 14.92 -33.17 5.68
CA ARG A 63 15.07 -33.89 4.40
C ARG A 63 16.35 -34.72 4.34
N LEU A 64 17.46 -34.21 4.86
CA LEU A 64 18.72 -34.96 4.95
C LEU A 64 18.61 -36.18 5.87
N ASN A 65 17.76 -36.11 6.90
CA ASN A 65 17.46 -37.22 7.80
C ASN A 65 16.41 -38.20 7.24
N GLY A 66 15.97 -38.03 5.98
CA GLY A 66 14.99 -38.91 5.34
C GLY A 66 13.54 -38.71 5.82
N VAL A 67 13.26 -37.63 6.57
CA VAL A 67 11.90 -37.27 6.99
C VAL A 67 11.19 -36.55 5.86
N ASP A 68 9.92 -36.89 5.61
CA ASP A 68 9.09 -36.11 4.70
C ASP A 68 8.73 -34.75 5.33
N ALA A 69 9.49 -33.74 4.94
CA ALA A 69 9.33 -32.40 5.47
C ALA A 69 8.02 -31.70 5.05
N LYS A 70 7.24 -32.25 4.10
CA LYS A 70 5.93 -31.71 3.71
C LYS A 70 4.82 -32.14 4.67
N GLU A 71 4.88 -33.37 5.15
CA GLU A 71 3.96 -33.91 6.17
C GLU A 71 4.37 -33.45 7.59
N HIS A 72 5.60 -32.95 7.75
CA HIS A 72 6.10 -32.44 9.01
C HIS A 72 5.51 -31.04 9.36
N PRO A 73 5.24 -30.72 10.64
CA PRO A 73 4.69 -29.43 11.07
C PRO A 73 5.49 -28.19 10.62
N ILE A 74 6.77 -28.36 10.28
CA ILE A 74 7.61 -27.29 9.71
C ILE A 74 7.00 -26.66 8.45
N PHE A 75 6.23 -27.44 7.68
CA PHE A 75 5.59 -26.94 6.47
C PHE A 75 4.49 -25.90 6.79
N ALA A 76 3.83 -26.04 7.94
CA ALA A 76 2.86 -25.07 8.44
C ALA A 76 3.56 -23.76 8.86
N GLU A 77 4.72 -23.84 9.51
CA GLU A 77 5.52 -22.66 9.86
C GLU A 77 6.03 -21.92 8.60
N LEU A 78 6.53 -22.65 7.60
CA LEU A 78 6.91 -22.06 6.30
C LEU A 78 5.73 -21.35 5.62
N THR A 79 4.53 -21.92 5.72
CA THR A 79 3.30 -21.30 5.21
C THR A 79 2.96 -20.04 5.98
N ARG A 80 3.13 -20.04 7.30
CA ARG A 80 2.95 -18.87 8.16
C ARG A 80 3.95 -17.76 7.82
N VAL A 81 5.23 -18.08 7.59
CA VAL A 81 6.24 -17.10 7.14
C VAL A 81 5.88 -16.49 5.79
N LYS A 82 5.39 -17.27 4.82
CA LYS A 82 4.87 -16.74 3.54
C LYS A 82 3.74 -15.72 3.74
N GLN A 83 2.85 -15.95 4.70
CA GLN A 83 1.80 -14.98 5.01
C GLN A 83 2.36 -13.67 5.58
N TYR A 84 3.44 -13.72 6.37
CA TYR A 84 4.11 -12.51 6.85
C TYR A 84 4.82 -11.75 5.74
N PHE A 85 5.47 -12.43 4.79
CA PHE A 85 5.98 -11.78 3.57
C PHE A 85 4.88 -11.05 2.81
N ALA A 86 3.71 -11.68 2.63
CA ALA A 86 2.58 -11.04 1.97
C ALA A 86 2.06 -9.81 2.74
N LYS A 87 2.11 -9.82 4.08
CA LYS A 87 1.76 -8.64 4.91
C LYS A 87 2.75 -7.50 4.70
N ILE A 88 4.05 -7.80 4.73
CA ILE A 88 5.11 -6.80 4.49
C ILE A 88 4.98 -6.22 3.09
N GLN A 89 4.79 -7.07 2.08
CA GLN A 89 4.66 -6.63 0.68
C GLN A 89 3.46 -5.71 0.47
N LYS A 90 2.33 -5.98 1.14
CA LYS A 90 1.15 -5.09 1.10
C LYS A 90 1.39 -3.73 1.75
N ILE A 91 2.26 -3.66 2.75
CA ILE A 91 2.60 -2.40 3.42
C ILE A 91 3.61 -1.61 2.57
N GLU A 92 4.57 -2.31 1.97
CA GLU A 92 5.60 -1.72 1.10
C GLU A 92 5.03 -1.24 -0.23
N ASN A 93 4.11 -2.02 -0.81
CA ASN A 93 3.39 -1.70 -2.03
C ASN A 93 1.90 -1.66 -1.70
N PRO A 94 1.41 -0.57 -1.08
CA PRO A 94 -0.02 -0.44 -0.80
C PRO A 94 -0.78 -0.59 -2.12
N PRO A 95 -1.87 -1.38 -2.15
CA PRO A 95 -2.74 -1.42 -3.31
C PRO A 95 -3.15 0.01 -3.66
N ALA A 96 -3.27 0.31 -4.96
CA ALA A 96 -3.81 1.58 -5.40
C ALA A 96 -5.07 1.90 -4.59
N GLU A 97 -5.12 3.12 -4.02
CA GLU A 97 -6.29 3.56 -3.29
C GLU A 97 -7.51 3.34 -4.20
N ARG A 98 -8.60 2.82 -3.62
CA ARG A 98 -9.81 2.58 -4.41
C ARG A 98 -10.33 3.93 -4.90
N ASP A 99 -10.22 4.19 -6.19
CA ASP A 99 -10.79 5.40 -6.82
C ASP A 99 -12.32 5.46 -6.67
N SER A 100 -12.96 4.30 -6.48
CA SER A 100 -14.38 4.22 -6.18
C SER A 100 -14.61 4.43 -4.67
N THR A 101 -15.03 5.64 -4.31
CA THR A 101 -15.63 5.90 -2.99
C THR A 101 -17.13 5.60 -3.04
N VAL A 102 -17.68 5.01 -1.98
CA VAL A 102 -19.12 4.75 -1.89
C VAL A 102 -19.82 6.06 -1.54
N ASP A 103 -20.78 6.48 -2.37
CA ASP A 103 -21.67 7.60 -2.02
C ASP A 103 -22.65 7.14 -0.92
N THR A 104 -22.29 7.42 0.33
CA THR A 104 -23.09 7.12 1.51
C THR A 104 -24.48 7.75 1.45
N ARG A 105 -24.62 8.92 0.82
CA ARG A 105 -25.90 9.63 0.70
C ARG A 105 -26.79 8.96 -0.33
N ALA A 106 -26.24 8.48 -1.44
CA ALA A 106 -26.99 7.67 -2.39
C ALA A 106 -27.45 6.34 -1.75
N ALA A 107 -26.57 5.65 -1.04
CA ALA A 107 -26.93 4.42 -0.32
C ALA A 107 -28.06 4.63 0.69
N ILE A 108 -27.99 5.69 1.49
CA ILE A 108 -29.07 6.05 2.45
C ILE A 108 -30.39 6.32 1.73
N ARG A 109 -30.38 6.97 0.55
CA ARG A 109 -31.60 7.20 -0.25
C ARG A 109 -32.22 5.89 -0.73
N PHE A 110 -31.41 4.97 -1.24
CA PHE A 110 -31.89 3.66 -1.70
C PHE A 110 -32.49 2.84 -0.55
N ILE A 111 -31.82 2.80 0.61
CA ILE A 111 -32.31 2.07 1.78
C ILE A 111 -33.60 2.73 2.32
N ARG A 112 -33.67 4.07 2.33
CA ARG A 112 -34.86 4.79 2.78
C ARG A 112 -36.07 4.56 1.89
N SER A 113 -35.89 4.40 0.57
CA SER A 113 -37.00 4.10 -0.34
C SER A 113 -37.53 2.68 -0.14
N ASP A 114 -36.64 1.72 0.13
CA ASP A 114 -36.99 0.31 0.30
C ASP A 114 -37.63 0.04 1.67
N LEU A 115 -37.09 0.60 2.76
CA LEU A 115 -37.63 0.45 4.13
C LEU A 115 -38.71 1.49 4.44
N SER A 116 -39.57 1.74 3.45
CA SER A 116 -40.58 2.78 3.51
C SER A 116 -41.67 2.51 4.56
N ASP A 117 -41.88 1.26 4.93
CA ASP A 117 -43.02 0.87 5.74
C ASP A 117 -42.81 1.08 7.25
N ASN A 118 -41.56 1.32 7.68
CA ASN A 118 -41.23 1.58 9.07
C ASN A 118 -40.87 3.06 9.30
N LYS A 119 -41.74 3.78 10.02
CA LYS A 119 -41.57 5.22 10.32
C LYS A 119 -40.31 5.52 11.14
N GLU A 120 -40.00 4.70 12.15
CA GLU A 120 -38.82 4.93 13.00
C GLU A 120 -37.50 4.78 12.24
N VAL A 121 -37.45 3.84 11.29
CA VAL A 121 -36.29 3.63 10.43
C VAL A 121 -36.12 4.78 9.43
N LYS A 122 -37.23 5.26 8.86
CA LYS A 122 -37.25 6.45 8.00
C LYS A 122 -36.68 7.67 8.72
N ASP A 123 -37.13 7.95 9.93
CA ASP A 123 -36.69 9.12 10.70
C ASP A 123 -35.18 9.06 10.98
N LYS A 124 -34.68 7.90 11.42
CA LYS A 124 -33.23 7.66 11.63
C LYS A 124 -32.41 7.86 10.35
N LEU A 125 -32.88 7.36 9.20
CA LEU A 125 -32.19 7.52 7.92
C LEU A 125 -32.23 8.97 7.42
N THR A 126 -33.29 9.72 7.70
CA THR A 126 -33.34 11.15 7.38
C THR A 126 -32.35 11.97 8.22
N GLU A 127 -32.22 11.66 9.51
CA GLU A 127 -31.22 12.28 10.38
C GLU A 127 -29.78 11.98 9.89
N GLN A 128 -29.51 10.72 9.51
CA GLN A 128 -28.22 10.33 8.94
C GLN A 128 -27.93 11.04 7.61
N LEU A 129 -28.93 11.24 6.75
CA LEU A 129 -28.78 11.98 5.48
C LEU A 129 -28.39 13.45 5.73
N ILE A 130 -28.99 14.08 6.74
CA ILE A 130 -28.67 15.46 7.15
C ILE A 130 -27.25 15.52 7.70
N LYS A 131 -26.89 14.59 8.59
CA LYS A 131 -25.56 14.51 9.21
C LYS A 131 -24.45 14.31 8.19
N GLU A 132 -24.62 13.36 7.26
CA GLU A 132 -23.68 13.15 6.16
C GLU A 132 -23.63 14.36 5.22
N GLY A 133 -24.75 15.08 5.07
CA GLY A 133 -24.75 16.32 4.31
C GLY A 133 -24.01 17.48 4.93
N ALA A 134 -24.13 17.66 6.24
CA ALA A 134 -23.34 18.63 6.98
C ALA A 134 -21.85 18.29 6.91
N LYS A 135 -21.48 17.02 7.05
CA LYS A 135 -20.09 16.57 6.90
C LYS A 135 -19.54 16.84 5.50
N ALA A 136 -20.30 16.54 4.45
CA ALA A 136 -19.89 16.81 3.07
C ALA A 136 -19.68 18.32 2.81
N ALA A 137 -20.54 19.19 3.34
CA ALA A 137 -20.38 20.64 3.23
C ALA A 137 -19.16 21.16 4.00
N LEU A 138 -18.89 20.62 5.20
CA LEU A 138 -17.69 20.92 5.98
C LEU A 138 -16.40 20.45 5.28
N GLN A 139 -16.42 19.30 4.63
CA GLN A 139 -15.27 18.83 3.85
C GLN A 139 -15.07 19.66 2.57
N ALA A 140 -16.14 20.03 1.86
CA ALA A 140 -16.08 20.89 0.69
C ALA A 140 -15.51 22.29 1.00
N SER A 141 -15.92 22.89 2.12
CA SER A 141 -15.37 24.18 2.57
C SER A 141 -13.90 24.08 3.02
N LYS A 142 -13.49 22.97 3.65
CA LYS A 142 -12.08 22.69 3.96
C LYS A 142 -11.22 22.49 2.70
N ALA A 143 -11.77 21.85 1.66
CA ALA A 143 -11.11 21.68 0.37
C ALA A 143 -10.94 23.02 -0.37
N GLN A 144 -11.93 23.92 -0.30
CA GLN A 144 -11.83 25.28 -0.84
C GLN A 144 -10.81 26.15 -0.09
N LYS A 145 -10.72 26.06 1.26
CA LYS A 145 -9.72 26.79 2.04
C LYS A 145 -8.28 26.33 1.80
N LYS A 146 -8.05 25.11 1.34
CA LYS A 146 -6.71 24.62 0.94
C LYS A 146 -6.27 25.10 -0.45
N ARG A 147 -7.05 25.94 -1.14
CA ARG A 147 -6.62 26.66 -2.35
C ARG A 147 -6.55 28.18 -2.10
N PRO A 148 -5.39 28.70 -1.71
CA PRO A 148 -4.90 30.00 -2.18
C PRO A 148 -3.56 29.80 -2.93
N ALA A 149 -3.15 30.52 -3.96
CA ALA A 149 -3.68 31.55 -4.84
C ALA A 149 -2.60 31.63 -5.94
N GLU A 150 -2.94 31.45 -7.22
CA GLU A 150 -2.02 31.81 -8.32
C GLU A 150 -2.49 33.12 -8.95
N ASP A 151 -1.53 34.05 -8.96
CA ASP A 151 -1.33 35.27 -9.75
C ASP A 151 -1.86 36.67 -9.34
N GLU A 152 -0.94 37.64 -9.56
CA GLU A 152 -0.97 39.12 -9.54
C GLU A 152 -0.64 39.78 -8.17
N VAL A 153 0.38 40.64 -7.93
CA VAL A 153 1.30 41.54 -8.69
C VAL A 153 2.51 41.87 -7.75
N SER A 154 3.79 42.00 -8.14
CA SER A 154 4.43 43.22 -8.69
C SER A 154 5.95 43.07 -8.95
N SER A 155 6.43 43.55 -10.10
CA SER A 155 7.85 43.79 -10.45
C SER A 155 8.28 45.22 -10.06
N PRO A 156 9.60 45.53 -9.94
CA PRO A 156 10.23 46.27 -11.05
C PRO A 156 11.70 45.87 -11.34
N GLY A 157 12.08 45.82 -12.62
CA GLY A 157 13.47 45.66 -13.06
C GLY A 157 13.69 45.57 -14.58
N GLU A 158 13.59 46.72 -15.26
CA GLU A 158 14.41 47.25 -16.38
C GLU A 158 14.72 46.43 -17.68
N ALA A 159 14.18 46.97 -18.79
CA ALA A 159 14.70 47.14 -20.16
C ALA A 159 15.21 45.95 -21.02
N THR A 160 14.53 45.72 -22.17
CA THR A 160 15.07 46.00 -23.53
C THR A 160 14.02 45.75 -24.64
N THR A 161 13.75 46.81 -25.41
CA THR A 161 13.48 46.96 -26.87
C THR A 161 12.61 45.98 -27.68
N ASP A 162 11.65 46.60 -28.39
CA ASP A 162 11.15 46.36 -29.76
C ASP A 162 10.34 45.09 -30.09
N ASN A 163 9.03 45.21 -30.38
CA ASN A 163 8.48 45.64 -31.69
C ASN A 163 6.95 45.39 -31.84
N GLU A 164 6.26 46.41 -32.37
CA GLU A 164 5.20 46.38 -33.38
C GLU A 164 3.83 45.64 -33.19
N ALA A 165 2.82 46.44 -32.80
CA ALA A 165 1.52 46.71 -33.44
C ALA A 165 0.53 45.62 -33.96
N LYS A 166 -0.77 45.93 -33.70
CA LYS A 166 -2.06 45.45 -34.28
C LYS A 166 -2.57 44.13 -33.67
N LYS A 167 -3.82 44.00 -33.20
CA LYS A 167 -5.08 44.54 -33.72
C LYS A 167 -6.21 44.41 -32.68
N LEU A 168 -6.93 45.51 -32.50
CA LEU A 168 -8.18 45.66 -31.76
C LEU A 168 -9.34 44.91 -32.47
N LYS A 169 -10.22 44.21 -31.73
CA LYS A 169 -11.70 44.38 -31.69
C LYS A 169 -12.49 43.09 -31.32
N ARG A 170 -13.25 43.22 -30.21
CA ARG A 170 -14.70 42.97 -30.03
C ARG A 170 -15.28 41.69 -30.67
N THR A 171 -15.99 40.88 -29.87
CA THR A 171 -17.45 41.05 -29.66
C THR A 171 -18.03 40.06 -28.66
N LYS A 172 -18.82 40.62 -27.76
CA LYS A 172 -19.80 39.99 -26.88
C LYS A 172 -21.07 39.77 -27.72
N SER A 173 -21.63 38.56 -27.76
CA SER A 173 -23.05 38.40 -28.10
C SER A 173 -23.70 37.29 -27.29
N ARG A 174 -24.82 37.66 -26.67
CA ARG A 174 -25.78 36.82 -25.97
C ARG A 174 -26.68 36.18 -27.01
N SER A 175 -27.11 34.94 -26.81
CA SER A 175 -28.44 34.53 -27.23
C SER A 175 -29.02 33.50 -26.26
N ARG A 176 -29.95 33.99 -25.45
CA ARG A 176 -31.08 33.19 -24.95
C ARG A 176 -31.90 32.79 -26.17
N SER A 177 -32.25 31.52 -26.32
CA SER A 177 -33.42 31.12 -27.08
C SER A 177 -34.37 30.38 -26.16
N LYS A 178 -35.59 30.88 -26.10
CA LYS A 178 -36.75 30.32 -25.40
C LYS A 178 -37.86 30.30 -26.46
N ARG A 179 -38.32 29.12 -26.84
CA ARG A 179 -39.67 28.83 -27.31
C ARG A 179 -39.86 27.33 -27.27
#